data_AF-A0A7C2ZUY4-F1
#
_entry.id   AF-A0A7C2ZUY4-F1
#
_cell.length_a   1.000
_cell.length_b   1.000
_cell.length_c   1.000
_cell.angle_alpha   90.00
_cell.angle_beta   90.00
_cell.angle_gamma   90.00
#
_symmetry.space_group_name_H-M   'P 1'
#
loop_
_entity.id
_entity.type
_entity.pdbx_description
1 polymer ?
#
loop_
_entity_poly.entity_id
_entity_poly.type
_entity_poly.pdbx_seq_one_letter_code
_entity_poly.pdbx_strand_id
1 'polypeptide(L)'
;MVDTRFIDLSSIPDDIRYRIFDYVWEKKGIPRKRPEEFIEYGKRLSDKVDILLLHDSPWLEEYAGKIVRDERTAAVAIAIYEARPKLVFCGHLHLSP
;
A
#
# COMPACT_ATOMS: atom_id res chain seq x y z
N MET A 1 1.99 -21.91 -6.32
CA MET A 1 3.35 -21.63 -5.82
C MET A 1 3.49 -20.12 -5.82
N VAL A 2 3.54 -19.49 -4.65
CA VAL A 2 3.78 -18.04 -4.58
C VAL A 2 5.29 -17.85 -4.69
N ASP A 3 5.75 -17.13 -5.71
CA ASP A 3 7.16 -16.78 -5.85
C ASP A 3 7.46 -15.68 -4.81
N THR A 4 7.84 -16.11 -3.60
CA THR A 4 8.18 -15.19 -2.51
C THR A 4 9.62 -14.74 -2.69
N ARG A 5 9.80 -13.50 -3.15
CA ARG A 5 11.11 -12.84 -3.20
C ARG A 5 11.24 -11.90 -2.00
N PHE A 6 12.24 -12.12 -1.16
CA PHE A 6 12.58 -11.22 -0.07
C PHE A 6 13.42 -10.06 -0.63
N ILE A 7 13.01 -8.83 -0.32
CA ILE A 7 13.83 -7.64 -0.57
C ILE A 7 14.55 -7.32 0.74
N ASP A 8 15.88 -7.40 0.73
CA ASP A 8 16.69 -6.88 1.83
C ASP A 8 16.69 -5.35 1.76
N LEU A 9 16.03 -4.71 2.72
CA LEU A 9 15.94 -3.24 2.74
C LEU A 9 17.30 -2.58 2.96
N SER A 10 18.28 -3.30 3.52
CA SER A 10 19.65 -2.80 3.67
C SER A 10 20.43 -2.78 2.35
N SER A 11 19.94 -3.48 1.32
CA SER A 11 20.53 -3.43 -0.02
C SER A 11 19.95 -2.31 -0.90
N ILE A 12 18.98 -1.54 -0.39
CA ILE A 12 18.43 -0.38 -1.11
C ILE A 12 19.47 0.76 -1.02
N PRO A 13 19.91 1.34 -2.15
CA PRO A 13 20.84 2.46 -2.15
C PRO A 13 20.35 3.64 -1.30
N ASP A 14 21.26 4.34 -0.61
CA ASP A 14 20.92 5.44 0.30
C ASP A 14 20.20 6.62 -0.38
N ASP A 15 20.37 6.79 -1.69
CA ASP A 15 19.70 7.81 -2.49
C ASP A 15 18.24 7.46 -2.85
N ILE A 16 17.80 6.22 -2.58
CA ILE A 16 16.42 5.78 -2.77
C ILE A 16 15.63 5.98 -1.49
N ARG A 17 14.61 6.84 -1.55
CA ARG A 17 13.72 7.10 -0.42
C ARG A 17 12.58 6.09 -0.43
N TYR A 18 12.54 5.18 0.53
CA TYR A 18 11.43 4.24 0.67
C TYR A 18 10.61 4.48 1.94
N ARG A 19 9.32 4.14 1.90
CA ARG A 19 8.48 4.07 3.10
C ARG A 19 7.64 2.82 3.12
N ILE A 20 7.64 2.17 4.28
CA ILE A 20 6.69 1.12 4.64
C ILE A 20 5.49 1.81 5.28
N PHE A 21 4.32 1.54 4.74
CA PHE A 21 3.09 2.13 5.20
C PHE A 21 2.00 1.07 5.22
N ASP A 22 1.42 0.85 6.40
CA ASP A 22 0.50 -0.24 6.64
C ASP A 22 -0.93 0.26 6.90
N TYR A 23 -1.90 -0.36 6.24
CA TYR A 23 -3.33 -0.24 6.50
C TYR A 23 -3.75 -1.44 7.35
N VAL A 24 -3.42 -1.42 8.64
CA VAL A 24 -3.70 -2.55 9.53
C VAL A 24 -5.18 -2.56 9.92
N TRP A 25 -5.89 -3.62 9.52
CA TRP A 25 -7.21 -3.98 10.06
C TRP A 25 -7.02 -4.74 11.38
N GLU A 26 -7.77 -4.38 12.44
CA GLU A 26 -7.63 -4.87 13.82
C GLU A 26 -6.96 -6.24 13.95
N LYS A 27 -5.73 -6.21 14.42
CA LYS A 27 -5.17 -7.30 15.19
C LYS A 27 -4.59 -6.70 16.47
N LYS A 28 -5.16 -7.09 17.61
CA LYS A 28 -4.58 -6.90 18.95
C LYS A 28 -4.23 -5.46 19.35
N GLY A 29 -5.24 -4.59 19.48
CA GLY A 29 -5.10 -3.35 20.27
C GLY A 29 -4.30 -2.21 19.62
N ILE A 30 -3.93 -2.31 18.34
CA ILE A 30 -3.39 -1.19 17.57
C ILE A 30 -4.58 -0.39 16.99
N PRO A 31 -4.72 0.92 17.30
CA PRO A 31 -5.81 1.74 16.76
C PRO A 31 -5.81 1.73 15.23
N ARG A 32 -6.95 1.41 14.63
CA ARG A 32 -7.13 1.48 13.17
C ARG A 32 -6.99 2.93 12.70
N LYS A 33 -6.29 3.12 11.58
CA LYS A 33 -6.43 4.34 10.77
C LYS A 33 -7.69 4.23 9.93
N ARG A 34 -8.51 5.26 9.93
CA ARG A 34 -9.64 5.36 8.99
C ARG A 34 -9.12 5.58 7.55
N PRO A 35 -9.92 5.28 6.52
CA PRO A 35 -9.58 5.58 5.12
C PRO A 35 -9.06 7.00 4.92
N GLU A 36 -9.67 8.00 5.57
CA GLU A 36 -9.29 9.40 5.42
C GLU A 36 -7.92 9.68 6.03
N GLU A 37 -7.62 9.07 7.17
CA GLU A 37 -6.31 9.18 7.80
C GLU A 37 -5.25 8.57 6.90
N PHE A 38 -5.55 7.42 6.28
CA PHE A 38 -4.64 6.77 5.34
C PHE A 38 -4.34 7.64 4.12
N ILE A 39 -5.38 8.25 3.53
CA ILE A 39 -5.24 9.20 2.42
C ILE A 39 -4.39 10.41 2.84
N GLU A 40 -4.63 10.95 4.03
CA GLU A 40 -3.87 12.10 4.57
C GLU A 40 -2.39 11.77 4.75
N TYR A 41 -2.05 10.54 5.14
CA TYR A 41 -0.66 10.08 5.14
C TYR A 41 -0.08 10.03 3.72
N GLY A 42 -0.83 9.53 2.74
CA GLY A 42 -0.41 9.54 1.33
C GLY A 42 -0.06 10.95 0.86
N LYS A 43 -0.91 11.94 1.14
CA LYS A 43 -0.67 13.36 0.85
C LYS A 43 0.61 13.90 1.50
N ARG A 44 0.87 13.53 2.76
CA ARG A 44 2.09 13.95 3.46
C ARG A 44 3.37 13.39 2.85
N LEU A 45 3.28 12.29 2.10
CA LEU A 45 4.39 11.62 1.42
C LEU A 45 4.63 12.13 -0.01
N SER A 46 3.79 13.02 -0.54
CA SER A 46 3.88 13.52 -1.92
C SER A 46 5.29 14.01 -2.27
N ASP A 47 5.86 13.42 -3.33
CA ASP A 47 7.22 13.66 -3.85
C ASP A 47 8.39 13.40 -2.86
N LYS A 48 8.09 12.79 -1.70
CA LYS A 48 9.09 12.46 -0.66
C LYS A 48 9.60 11.02 -0.74
N VAL A 49 8.93 10.17 -1.52
CA VAL A 49 9.23 8.74 -1.61
C VAL A 49 9.37 8.31 -3.07
N ASP A 50 10.36 7.46 -3.33
CA ASP A 50 10.59 6.81 -4.61
C ASP A 50 9.90 5.44 -4.63
N ILE A 51 9.93 4.71 -3.51
CA ILE A 51 9.32 3.39 -3.36
C ILE A 51 8.32 3.40 -2.19
N LEU A 52 7.11 2.92 -2.44
CA LEU A 52 6.08 2.74 -1.42
C LEU A 52 5.80 1.25 -1.21
N LEU A 53 5.92 0.78 0.03
CA LEU A 53 5.62 -0.59 0.43
C LEU A 53 4.32 -0.58 1.23
N LEU A 54 3.28 -1.22 0.69
CA LEU A 54 1.94 -1.29 1.26
C LEU A 54 1.61 -2.72 1.63
N HIS A 55 0.97 -2.90 2.79
CA HIS A 55 0.40 -4.20 3.17
C HIS A 55 -0.81 -4.57 2.31
N ASP A 56 -1.58 -3.56 1.94
CA ASP A 56 -2.83 -3.68 1.19
C ASP A 56 -2.61 -3.34 -0.30
N SER A 57 -3.58 -3.74 -1.14
CA SER A 57 -3.50 -3.56 -2.60
C SER A 57 -4.64 -2.67 -3.12
N PRO A 58 -4.39 -1.79 -4.11
CA PRO A 58 -5.46 -1.05 -4.76
C PRO A 58 -6.33 -1.99 -5.61
N TRP A 59 -7.56 -1.59 -5.86
CA TRP A 59 -8.37 -2.25 -6.88
C TRP A 59 -7.91 -1.83 -8.28
N LEU A 60 -7.69 -2.80 -9.18
CA LEU A 60 -7.34 -2.57 -10.58
C LEU A 60 -8.29 -3.35 -11.49
N GLU A 61 -8.54 -2.84 -12.70
CA GLU A 61 -9.44 -3.46 -13.70
C GLU A 61 -8.99 -4.89 -14.06
N GLU A 62 -7.69 -5.16 -14.10
CA GLU A 62 -7.11 -6.49 -14.33
C GLU A 62 -7.50 -7.54 -13.26
N TYR A 63 -7.97 -7.08 -12.10
CA TYR A 63 -8.44 -7.90 -11.00
C TYR A 63 -9.97 -7.87 -10.84
N ALA A 64 -10.72 -7.37 -11.82
CA ALA A 64 -12.17 -7.39 -11.81
C ALA A 64 -12.70 -8.82 -11.54
N GLY A 65 -13.60 -8.93 -10.56
CA GLY A 65 -14.16 -10.21 -10.11
C GLY A 65 -13.21 -11.11 -9.30
N LYS A 66 -11.96 -10.69 -9.05
CA LYS A 66 -10.97 -11.45 -8.27
C LYS A 66 -10.68 -10.82 -6.92
N ILE A 67 -10.65 -9.49 -6.86
CA ILE A 67 -10.44 -8.74 -5.61
C ILE A 67 -11.63 -7.84 -5.29
N VAL A 68 -11.86 -7.62 -3.99
CA VAL A 68 -12.93 -6.75 -3.48
C VAL A 68 -12.73 -5.32 -4.01
N ARG A 69 -13.81 -4.69 -4.45
CA ARG A 69 -13.87 -3.26 -4.78
C ARG A 69 -14.67 -2.55 -3.69
N ASP A 70 -13.97 -1.97 -2.73
CA ASP A 70 -14.53 -1.34 -1.54
C ASP A 70 -13.78 -0.05 -1.16
N GLU A 71 -14.17 0.54 -0.04
CA GLU A 71 -13.57 1.76 0.49
C GLU A 71 -12.08 1.60 0.82
N ARG A 72 -11.65 0.41 1.26
CA ARG A 72 -10.23 0.12 1.56
C ARG A 72 -9.39 0.18 0.31
N THR A 73 -9.77 -0.60 -0.70
CA THR A 73 -9.04 -0.68 -1.97
C THR A 73 -9.06 0.66 -2.72
N ALA A 74 -10.13 1.46 -2.54
CA ALA A 74 -10.19 2.84 -3.01
C ALA A 74 -9.22 3.77 -2.24
N ALA A 75 -9.18 3.71 -0.91
CA ALA A 75 -8.27 4.51 -0.09
C ALA A 75 -6.80 4.21 -0.40
N VAL A 76 -6.48 2.94 -0.67
CA VAL A 76 -5.16 2.50 -1.13
C VAL A 76 -4.79 3.16 -2.45
N ALA A 77 -5.69 3.11 -3.44
CA ALA A 77 -5.47 3.74 -4.73
C ALA A 77 -5.25 5.26 -4.60
N ILE A 78 -6.06 5.94 -3.78
CA ILE A 78 -5.93 7.38 -3.54
C ILE A 78 -4.59 7.70 -2.86
N ALA A 79 -4.19 6.95 -1.84
CA ALA A 79 -2.92 7.21 -1.15
C ALA A 79 -1.71 7.01 -2.06
N ILE A 80 -1.73 5.99 -2.95
CA ILE A 80 -0.69 5.79 -3.97
C ILE A 80 -0.64 7.00 -4.90
N TYR A 81 -1.80 7.44 -5.39
CA TYR A 81 -1.91 8.59 -6.27
C TYR A 81 -1.34 9.86 -5.64
N GLU A 82 -1.70 10.16 -4.39
CA GLU A 82 -1.24 11.35 -3.66
C GLU A 82 0.25 11.30 -3.32
N ALA A 83 0.77 10.12 -2.96
CA ALA A 83 2.18 9.94 -2.60
C ALA A 83 3.13 10.04 -3.81
N ARG A 84 2.63 9.75 -5.03
CA ARG A 84 3.38 9.78 -6.29
C ARG A 84 4.71 8.97 -6.30
N PRO A 85 4.74 7.75 -5.75
CA PRO A 85 5.94 6.92 -5.81
C PRO A 85 6.25 6.49 -7.24
N LYS A 86 7.51 6.18 -7.53
CA LYS A 86 7.94 5.59 -8.81
C LYS A 86 7.62 4.10 -8.88
N LEU A 87 7.58 3.42 -7.74
CA LEU A 87 7.29 2.00 -7.63
C LEU A 87 6.49 1.71 -6.36
N VAL A 88 5.50 0.81 -6.47
CA VAL A 88 4.71 0.34 -5.33
C VAL A 88 4.83 -1.17 -5.23
N PHE A 89 5.13 -1.66 -4.03
CA PHE A 89 4.98 -3.06 -3.69
C PHE A 89 3.75 -3.21 -2.81
N CYS A 90 2.76 -3.95 -3.30
CA CYS A 90 1.56 -4.26 -2.53
C CYS A 90 1.71 -5.64 -1.89
N GLY A 91 1.17 -5.79 -0.69
CA GLY A 91 1.16 -7.02 0.06
C GLY A 91 0.04 -7.95 -0.41
N HIS A 92 -0.91 -8.26 0.48
CA HIS A 92 -1.93 -9.25 0.16
C HIS A 92 -3.07 -8.66 -0.70
N LEU A 93 -3.71 -9.54 -1.46
CA LEU A 93 -4.94 -9.25 -2.19
C LEU A 93 -6.15 -9.66 -1.35
N HIS A 94 -7.12 -8.76 -1.20
CA HIS A 94 -8.42 -9.09 -0.63
C HIS A 94 -9.31 -9.75 -1.67
N LEU A 95 -9.48 -11.07 -1.57
CA LEU A 95 -10.31 -11.84 -2.51
C LEU A 95 -11.78 -11.41 -2.41
N SER A 96 -12.42 -11.21 -3.57
CA SER A 96 -13.87 -10.99 -3.65
C SER A 96 -14.61 -12.24 -3.14
N PRO A 97 -15.68 -12.10 -2.33
CA PRO A 97 -16.55 -13.22 -1.96
C PRO A 97 -17.26 -13.81 -3.18
#